data_AF-A0A348WP86-F1
#
_entry.id   AF-A0A348WP86-F1
#
_cell.length_a   1.000
_cell.length_b   1.000
_cell.length_c   1.000
_cell.angle_alpha   90.00
_cell.angle_beta   90.00
_cell.angle_gamma   90.00
#
_symmetry.space_group_name_H-M   'P 1'
#
loop_
_entity.id
_entity.type
_entity.pdbx_description
1 polymer ?
#
loop_
_entity_poly.entity_id
_entity_poly.type
_entity_poly.pdbx_seq_one_letter_code
_entity_poly.pdbx_strand_id
1 'polypeptide(L)'
;MSEFIQLARQQCARVAPMWPLAESIAVNPCWFFTDKPVERVSAIWKYVSDIDLVMDRAFYRQQLLQGHLDEQMLPTDATKCLSEPQRLPRWFNVTDIVDQLQARQRKMLWKDEVVLQISQFCGLHTEFPERFVDESQPDNGLYRGWLTVVREDKGIATLMAESQLPDYFDPLPDDIDALFHMLADDWLRHYSEDALNYYLFALLIDVLGWSSALRYRDWDPSAPHHNIEPVLS
;
A
#
# COMPACT_ATOMS: atom_id res chain seq x y z
N MET A 1 0.20 -13.20 -20.14
CA MET A 1 0.18 -12.35 -18.95
C MET A 1 1.09 -12.99 -17.93
N SER A 2 2.11 -12.28 -17.43
CA SER A 2 3.08 -12.85 -16.49
C SER A 2 2.40 -13.17 -15.15
N GLU A 3 2.91 -14.20 -14.45
CA GLU A 3 2.43 -14.60 -13.12
C GLU A 3 2.44 -13.44 -12.12
N PHE A 4 3.47 -12.58 -12.20
CA PHE A 4 3.59 -11.39 -11.34
C PHE A 4 2.45 -10.38 -11.53
N ILE A 5 2.02 -10.12 -12.77
CA ILE A 5 0.88 -9.23 -13.06
C ILE A 5 -0.41 -9.79 -12.45
N GLN A 6 -0.59 -11.11 -12.48
CA GLN A 6 -1.76 -11.73 -11.87
C GLN A 6 -1.76 -11.57 -10.35
N LEU A 7 -0.60 -11.74 -9.68
CA LEU A 7 -0.46 -11.48 -8.24
C LEU A 7 -0.75 -10.02 -7.90
N ALA A 8 -0.22 -9.07 -8.69
CA ALA A 8 -0.49 -7.64 -8.49
C ALA A 8 -2.01 -7.34 -8.56
N ARG A 9 -2.70 -7.85 -9.58
CA ARG A 9 -4.16 -7.70 -9.72
C ARG A 9 -4.92 -8.32 -8.53
N GLN A 10 -4.48 -9.48 -8.05
CA GLN A 10 -5.08 -10.11 -6.87
C GLN A 10 -4.91 -9.28 -5.60
N GLN A 11 -3.75 -8.65 -5.39
CA GLN A 11 -3.55 -7.76 -4.24
C GLN A 11 -4.36 -6.47 -4.36
N CYS A 12 -4.47 -5.87 -5.56
CA CYS A 12 -5.37 -4.73 -5.78
C CYS A 12 -6.83 -5.07 -5.44
N ALA A 13 -7.28 -6.28 -5.80
CA ALA A 13 -8.63 -6.74 -5.49
C ALA A 13 -8.92 -6.91 -3.98
N ARG A 14 -7.88 -7.04 -3.14
CA ARG A 14 -8.02 -7.11 -1.67
C ARG A 14 -8.21 -5.75 -1.01
N VAL A 15 -7.90 -4.65 -1.70
CA VAL A 15 -8.11 -3.30 -1.19
C VAL A 15 -9.61 -3.00 -1.17
N ALA A 16 -10.12 -2.52 -0.03
CA ALA A 16 -11.51 -2.08 0.07
C ALA A 16 -11.69 -0.73 -0.67
N PRO A 17 -12.74 -0.55 -1.50
CA PRO A 17 -13.00 0.73 -2.15
C PRO A 17 -13.36 1.80 -1.11
N MET A 18 -13.01 3.05 -1.42
CA MET A 18 -13.44 4.22 -0.65
C MET A 18 -14.47 5.00 -1.46
N TRP A 19 -15.68 5.13 -0.91
CA TRP A 19 -16.75 5.89 -1.53
C TRP A 19 -16.47 7.40 -1.45
N PRO A 20 -16.98 8.19 -2.41
CA PRO A 20 -17.00 9.65 -2.33
C PRO A 20 -17.62 10.12 -1.01
N LEU A 21 -17.23 11.29 -0.51
CA LEU A 21 -17.65 11.75 0.81
C LEU A 21 -19.18 11.79 0.97
N ALA A 22 -19.92 12.17 -0.07
CA ALA A 22 -21.37 12.22 -0.08
C ALA A 22 -22.05 10.85 0.15
N GLU A 23 -21.35 9.76 -0.17
CA GLU A 23 -21.81 8.36 -0.04
C GLU A 23 -20.96 7.58 0.97
N SER A 24 -20.10 8.27 1.73
CA SER A 24 -19.13 7.65 2.61
C SER A 24 -19.82 6.95 3.76
N ILE A 25 -19.66 5.63 3.79
CA ILE A 25 -19.97 4.77 4.92
C ILE A 25 -18.65 4.32 5.55
N ALA A 26 -18.67 3.97 6.84
CA ALA A 26 -17.51 3.35 7.47
C ALA A 26 -17.25 1.98 6.81
N VAL A 27 -16.28 1.91 5.90
CA VAL A 27 -15.87 0.68 5.22
C VAL A 27 -14.86 -0.04 6.09
N ASN A 28 -15.07 -1.33 6.33
CA ASN A 28 -14.07 -2.19 6.93
C ASN A 28 -12.90 -2.38 5.94
N PRO A 29 -11.66 -1.93 6.26
CA PRO A 29 -10.51 -2.11 5.36
C PRO A 29 -10.18 -3.58 5.06
N CYS A 30 -10.64 -4.49 5.92
CA CYS A 30 -10.47 -5.93 5.78
C CYS A 30 -11.60 -6.62 5.00
N TRP A 31 -12.51 -5.86 4.35
CA TRP A 31 -13.73 -6.39 3.73
C TRP A 31 -13.51 -7.61 2.84
N PHE A 32 -12.43 -7.61 2.04
CA PHE A 32 -12.14 -8.69 1.08
C PHE A 32 -11.29 -9.83 1.64
N PHE A 33 -10.92 -9.83 2.91
CA PHE A 33 -10.18 -10.93 3.55
C PHE A 33 -11.11 -12.07 4.03
N THR A 34 -12.15 -12.36 3.25
CA THR A 34 -13.17 -13.38 3.58
C THR A 34 -12.64 -14.81 3.52
N ASP A 35 -11.52 -15.02 2.82
CA ASP A 35 -10.83 -16.30 2.67
C ASP A 35 -9.93 -16.65 3.87
N LYS A 36 -9.81 -15.76 4.88
CA LYS A 36 -8.86 -15.91 5.98
C LYS A 36 -9.54 -15.74 7.33
N PRO A 37 -9.11 -16.51 8.35
CA PRO A 37 -9.58 -16.30 9.72
C PRO A 37 -9.02 -14.98 10.27
N VAL A 38 -9.73 -14.36 11.21
CA VAL A 38 -9.44 -13.00 11.70
C VAL A 38 -8.04 -12.86 12.30
N GLU A 39 -7.52 -13.90 12.92
CA GLU A 39 -6.17 -13.95 13.49
C GLU A 39 -5.10 -13.82 12.40
N ARG A 40 -5.34 -14.44 11.23
CA ARG A 40 -4.45 -14.33 10.09
C ARG A 40 -4.51 -12.93 9.48
N VAL A 41 -5.70 -12.35 9.37
CA VAL A 41 -5.88 -10.97 8.88
C VAL A 41 -5.17 -9.99 9.81
N SER A 42 -5.38 -10.10 11.12
CA SER A 42 -4.69 -9.27 12.11
C SER A 42 -3.17 -9.40 12.02
N ALA A 43 -2.65 -10.62 11.83
CA ALA A 43 -1.20 -10.83 11.67
C ALA A 43 -0.66 -10.21 10.38
N ILE A 44 -1.41 -10.28 9.26
CA ILE A 44 -1.02 -9.65 7.99
C ILE A 44 -0.92 -8.13 8.16
N TRP A 45 -1.98 -7.50 8.68
CA TRP A 45 -2.01 -6.04 8.88
C TRP A 45 -0.93 -5.57 9.84
N LYS A 46 -0.73 -6.27 10.96
CA LYS A 46 0.37 -5.97 11.88
C LYS A 46 1.73 -6.09 11.22
N TYR A 47 1.93 -7.12 10.39
CA TYR A 47 3.19 -7.36 9.69
C TYR A 47 3.50 -6.28 8.65
N VAL A 48 2.53 -5.92 7.79
CA VAL A 48 2.76 -5.04 6.64
C VAL A 48 2.67 -3.55 6.98
N SER A 49 1.83 -3.17 7.94
CA SER A 49 1.47 -1.77 8.18
C SER A 49 1.65 -1.33 9.64
N ASP A 50 2.07 -2.24 10.53
CA ASP A 50 2.12 -2.02 11.97
C ASP A 50 0.77 -1.64 12.60
N ILE A 51 -0.34 -1.95 11.92
CA ILE A 51 -1.71 -1.69 12.41
C ILE A 51 -2.18 -2.90 13.23
N ASP A 52 -2.61 -2.64 14.46
CA ASP A 52 -3.24 -3.63 15.32
C ASP A 52 -4.76 -3.66 15.09
N LEU A 53 -5.31 -4.82 14.72
CA LEU A 53 -6.76 -5.04 14.59
C LEU A 53 -7.41 -5.54 15.88
N VAL A 54 -6.59 -5.92 16.86
CA VAL A 54 -6.99 -6.42 18.18
C VAL A 54 -6.24 -5.65 19.26
N MET A 55 -6.73 -5.68 20.49
CA MET A 55 -6.04 -5.06 21.61
C MET A 55 -4.72 -5.77 21.91
N ASP A 56 -3.80 -5.08 22.59
CA ASP A 56 -2.55 -5.71 23.01
C ASP A 56 -2.77 -6.82 24.06
N ARG A 57 -1.76 -7.65 24.27
CA ARG A 57 -1.81 -8.72 25.29
C ARG A 57 -2.00 -8.19 26.71
N ALA A 58 -1.51 -6.98 26.99
CA ALA A 58 -1.61 -6.37 28.32
C ALA A 58 -3.05 -6.04 28.69
N PHE A 59 -3.85 -5.56 27.72
CA PHE A 59 -5.27 -5.35 27.84
C PHE A 59 -5.99 -6.65 28.23
N TYR A 60 -5.80 -7.73 27.46
CA TYR A 60 -6.47 -9.01 27.76
C TYR A 60 -6.01 -9.60 29.10
N ARG A 61 -4.73 -9.47 29.45
CA ARG A 61 -4.22 -9.86 30.78
C ARG A 61 -4.93 -9.09 31.89
N GLN A 62 -5.15 -7.78 31.72
CA GLN A 62 -5.88 -6.96 32.67
C GLN A 62 -7.35 -7.40 32.79
N GLN A 63 -8.02 -7.68 31.68
CA GLN A 63 -9.41 -8.16 31.69
C GLN A 63 -9.54 -9.52 32.41
N LEU A 64 -8.55 -10.41 32.27
CA LEU A 64 -8.48 -11.67 33.01
C LEU A 64 -8.30 -11.44 34.52
N LEU A 65 -7.36 -10.57 34.91
CA LEU A 65 -7.12 -10.23 36.32
C LEU A 65 -8.32 -9.56 37.00
N GLN A 66 -9.12 -8.81 36.24
CA GLN A 66 -10.34 -8.17 36.71
C GLN A 66 -11.56 -9.11 36.74
N GLY A 67 -11.41 -10.36 36.26
CA GLY A 67 -12.50 -11.34 36.20
C GLY A 67 -13.53 -11.07 35.10
N HIS A 68 -13.21 -10.22 34.11
CA HIS A 68 -14.07 -9.99 32.94
C HIS A 68 -13.91 -11.06 31.85
N LEU A 69 -12.80 -11.80 31.86
CA LEU A 69 -12.58 -12.97 31.04
C LEU A 69 -12.60 -14.22 31.92
N ASP A 70 -13.37 -15.22 31.53
CA ASP A 70 -13.37 -16.53 32.17
C ASP A 70 -12.16 -17.33 31.70
N GLU A 71 -11.25 -17.63 32.62
CA GLU A 71 -10.04 -18.42 32.34
C GLU A 71 -10.36 -19.81 31.79
N GLN A 72 -11.50 -20.40 32.16
CA GLN A 72 -11.92 -21.73 31.70
C GLN A 72 -12.30 -21.76 30.21
N MET A 73 -12.63 -20.59 29.64
CA MET A 73 -13.01 -20.43 28.24
C MET A 73 -11.81 -20.10 27.35
N LEU A 74 -10.63 -19.89 27.93
CA LEU A 74 -9.41 -19.60 27.19
C LEU A 74 -8.70 -20.88 26.72
N PRO A 75 -7.98 -20.83 25.59
CA PRO A 75 -7.05 -21.89 25.20
C PRO A 75 -6.03 -22.18 26.30
N THR A 76 -5.57 -23.43 26.41
CA THR A 76 -4.68 -23.90 27.50
C THR A 76 -3.43 -23.04 27.71
N ASP A 77 -2.87 -22.49 26.64
CA ASP A 77 -1.64 -21.67 26.69
C ASP A 77 -1.89 -20.15 26.73
N ALA A 78 -3.16 -19.71 26.74
CA ALA A 78 -3.50 -18.29 26.59
C ALA A 78 -2.91 -17.42 27.71
N THR A 79 -3.05 -17.81 28.98
CA THR A 79 -2.53 -17.06 30.13
C THR A 79 -1.01 -16.87 30.05
N LYS A 80 -0.30 -17.90 29.58
CA LYS A 80 1.15 -17.84 29.33
C LYS A 80 1.46 -16.89 28.18
N CYS A 81 0.79 -17.05 27.04
CA CYS A 81 0.98 -16.17 25.88
C CYS A 81 0.72 -14.70 26.24
N LEU A 82 -0.31 -14.40 27.02
CA LEU A 82 -0.64 -13.03 27.44
C LEU A 82 0.44 -12.38 28.33
N SER A 83 1.28 -13.19 28.98
CA SER A 83 2.32 -12.73 29.90
C SER A 83 3.69 -12.56 29.24
N GLU A 84 3.94 -13.25 28.13
CA GLU A 84 5.23 -13.22 27.44
C GLU A 84 5.39 -11.98 26.54
N PRO A 85 6.55 -11.31 26.58
CA PRO A 85 6.83 -10.19 25.68
C PRO A 85 6.86 -10.68 24.23
N GLN A 86 6.10 -10.02 23.37
CA GLN A 86 6.03 -10.38 21.96
C GLN A 86 6.95 -9.49 21.14
N ARG A 87 7.88 -10.09 20.40
CA ARG A 87 8.59 -9.42 19.30
C ARG A 87 8.03 -9.96 18.00
N LEU A 88 7.17 -9.18 17.37
CA LEU A 88 6.65 -9.51 16.05
C LEU A 88 7.64 -9.06 14.98
N PRO A 89 7.82 -9.86 13.91
CA PRO A 89 8.49 -9.36 12.73
C PRO A 89 7.65 -8.23 12.13
N ARG A 90 8.32 -7.29 11.47
CA ARG A 90 7.69 -6.18 10.76
C ARG A 90 8.28 -6.10 9.35
N TRP A 91 7.42 -5.85 8.38
CA TRP A 91 7.82 -5.56 7.01
C TRP A 91 8.39 -4.14 6.91
N PHE A 92 9.43 -3.99 6.11
CA PHE A 92 10.00 -2.69 5.76
C PHE A 92 10.14 -2.63 4.24
N ASN A 93 9.54 -1.61 3.61
CA ASN A 93 9.75 -1.37 2.19
C ASN A 93 11.18 -0.86 1.97
N VAL A 94 11.64 -0.89 0.71
CA VAL A 94 13.00 -0.43 0.37
C VAL A 94 13.25 0.99 0.86
N THR A 95 12.23 1.86 0.77
CA THR A 95 12.27 3.23 1.29
C THR A 95 12.55 3.28 2.79
N ASP A 96 11.82 2.49 3.60
CA ASP A 96 12.05 2.38 5.05
C ASP A 96 13.47 1.91 5.37
N ILE A 97 13.99 0.94 4.61
CA ILE A 97 15.34 0.40 4.80
C ILE A 97 16.40 1.46 4.49
N VAL A 98 16.24 2.19 3.37
CA VAL A 98 17.17 3.25 2.96
C VAL A 98 17.19 4.37 4.01
N ASP A 99 16.02 4.78 4.51
CA ASP A 99 15.91 5.83 5.53
C ASP A 99 16.60 5.44 6.85
N GLN A 100 16.45 4.18 7.26
CA GLN A 100 17.14 3.63 8.44
C GLN A 100 18.66 3.61 8.27
N LEU A 101 19.15 3.14 7.11
CA LEU A 101 20.59 3.04 6.82
C LEU A 101 21.25 4.41 6.71
N GLN A 102 20.56 5.40 6.14
CA GLN A 102 21.06 6.76 6.01
C GLN A 102 20.91 7.60 7.29
N ALA A 103 20.20 7.09 8.31
CA ALA A 103 19.88 7.81 9.55
C ALA A 103 19.33 9.22 9.29
N ARG A 104 18.42 9.37 8.31
CA ARG A 104 17.85 10.68 7.91
C ARG A 104 16.94 11.22 9.01
N GLN A 105 17.49 11.99 9.96
CA GLN A 105 16.71 12.54 11.09
C GLN A 105 16.19 13.96 10.88
N ARG A 106 16.76 14.74 9.95
CA ARG A 106 16.45 16.17 9.73
C ARG A 106 16.18 16.52 8.26
N LYS A 107 16.03 15.51 7.42
CA LYS A 107 15.76 15.63 5.98
C LYS A 107 14.46 14.89 5.66
N MET A 108 13.86 15.21 4.52
CA MET A 108 12.78 14.41 3.95
C MET A 108 13.19 12.93 3.90
N LEU A 109 12.31 12.06 4.37
CA LEU A 109 12.44 10.61 4.29
C LEU A 109 12.09 10.15 2.87
N TRP A 110 12.76 9.13 2.36
CA TRP A 110 12.43 8.51 1.07
C TRP A 110 11.01 7.97 1.06
N LYS A 111 10.57 7.38 2.18
CA LYS A 111 9.19 6.89 2.30
C LYS A 111 8.18 8.03 2.09
N ASP A 112 8.35 9.12 2.83
CA ASP A 112 7.43 10.26 2.77
C ASP A 112 7.43 10.87 1.37
N GLU A 113 8.61 10.96 0.73
CA GLU A 113 8.73 11.57 -0.59
C GLU A 113 8.06 10.71 -1.67
N VAL A 114 8.29 9.40 -1.66
CA VAL A 114 7.65 8.48 -2.61
C VAL A 114 6.12 8.50 -2.44
N VAL A 115 5.62 8.49 -1.20
CA VAL A 115 4.18 8.57 -0.93
C VAL A 115 3.61 9.91 -1.39
N LEU A 116 4.30 11.02 -1.10
CA LEU A 116 3.88 12.37 -1.49
C LEU A 116 3.83 12.51 -3.01
N GLN A 117 4.87 12.10 -3.72
CA GLN A 117 5.00 12.22 -5.17
C GLN A 117 3.94 11.39 -5.90
N ILE A 118 3.76 10.12 -5.49
CA ILE A 118 2.69 9.27 -6.04
C ILE A 118 1.33 9.91 -5.75
N SER A 119 1.12 10.44 -4.54
CA SER A 119 -0.15 11.07 -4.17
C SER A 119 -0.47 12.31 -4.99
N GLN A 120 0.52 13.18 -5.21
CA GLN A 120 0.36 14.37 -6.05
C GLN A 120 0.03 13.99 -7.49
N PHE A 121 0.70 12.97 -8.03
CA PHE A 121 0.41 12.50 -9.37
C PHE A 121 -0.98 11.84 -9.47
N CYS A 122 -1.39 11.02 -8.51
CA CYS A 122 -2.73 10.44 -8.47
C CYS A 122 -3.82 11.53 -8.42
N GLY A 123 -3.58 12.62 -7.68
CA GLY A 123 -4.44 13.81 -7.68
C GLY A 123 -4.53 14.44 -9.07
N LEU A 124 -3.38 14.75 -9.67
CA LEU A 124 -3.29 15.36 -11.00
C LEU A 124 -3.98 14.49 -12.09
N HIS A 125 -3.75 13.18 -12.06
CA HIS A 125 -4.33 12.23 -13.00
C HIS A 125 -5.85 12.09 -12.81
N THR A 126 -6.35 12.21 -11.58
CA THR A 126 -7.79 12.14 -11.31
C THR A 126 -8.50 13.43 -11.69
N GLU A 127 -7.86 14.58 -11.52
CA GLU A 127 -8.40 15.90 -11.87
C GLU A 127 -8.39 16.16 -13.38
N PHE A 128 -7.35 15.72 -14.09
CA PHE A 128 -7.17 15.96 -15.54
C PHE A 128 -6.87 14.66 -16.31
N PRO A 129 -7.76 13.66 -16.30
CA PRO A 129 -7.51 12.36 -16.91
C PRO A 129 -7.18 12.47 -18.41
N GLU A 130 -7.85 13.37 -19.14
CA GLU A 130 -7.67 13.60 -20.58
C GLU A 130 -6.23 13.98 -20.99
N ARG A 131 -5.41 14.47 -20.06
CA ARG A 131 -4.00 14.78 -20.32
C ARG A 131 -3.11 13.55 -20.40
N PHE A 132 -3.60 12.40 -19.91
CA PHE A 132 -2.82 11.17 -19.77
C PHE A 132 -3.46 9.98 -20.49
N VAL A 133 -4.57 10.19 -21.21
CA VAL A 133 -5.21 9.13 -22.00
C VAL A 133 -4.38 8.85 -23.25
N ASP A 134 -3.95 7.61 -23.39
CA ASP A 134 -3.59 7.01 -24.67
C ASP A 134 -4.73 6.06 -25.07
N GLU A 135 -5.53 6.44 -26.07
CA GLU A 135 -6.66 5.62 -26.54
C GLU A 135 -6.23 4.23 -27.04
N SER A 136 -4.96 4.08 -27.42
CA SER A 136 -4.39 2.80 -27.84
C SER A 136 -3.97 1.89 -26.68
N GLN A 137 -3.75 2.47 -25.48
CA GLN A 137 -3.30 1.77 -24.28
C GLN A 137 -3.94 2.37 -23.00
N PRO A 138 -5.26 2.18 -22.78
CA PRO A 138 -5.97 2.79 -21.66
C PRO A 138 -5.41 2.39 -20.29
N ASP A 139 -4.92 1.14 -20.16
CA ASP A 139 -4.33 0.62 -18.91
C ASP A 139 -2.93 1.20 -18.61
N ASN A 140 -2.27 1.81 -19.60
CA ASN A 140 -0.91 2.35 -19.46
C ASN A 140 -0.89 3.84 -19.04
N GLY A 141 -2.04 4.53 -19.11
CA GLY A 141 -2.12 5.98 -18.94
C GLY A 141 -1.58 6.49 -17.60
N LEU A 142 -1.88 5.81 -16.49
CA LEU A 142 -1.42 6.20 -15.16
C LEU A 142 0.11 6.10 -15.05
N TYR A 143 0.69 4.94 -15.39
CA TYR A 143 2.12 4.71 -15.28
C TYR A 143 2.92 5.60 -16.23
N ARG A 144 2.53 5.66 -17.50
CA ARG A 144 3.22 6.47 -18.51
C ARG A 144 3.13 7.96 -18.22
N GLY A 145 1.96 8.42 -17.77
CA GLY A 145 1.78 9.80 -17.31
C GLY A 145 2.68 10.13 -16.13
N TRP A 146 2.75 9.23 -15.14
CA TRP A 146 3.61 9.39 -13.96
C TRP A 146 5.08 9.47 -14.35
N LEU A 147 5.52 8.54 -15.21
CA LEU A 147 6.89 8.47 -15.68
C LEU A 147 7.30 9.73 -16.47
N THR A 148 6.39 10.27 -17.27
CA THR A 148 6.60 11.54 -17.99
C THR A 148 6.79 12.70 -17.03
N VAL A 149 5.96 12.80 -15.98
CA VAL A 149 6.06 13.87 -14.98
C VAL A 149 7.35 13.74 -14.16
N VAL A 150 7.69 12.53 -13.70
CA VAL A 150 8.84 12.33 -12.81
C VAL A 150 10.18 12.54 -13.50
N ARG A 151 10.29 12.26 -14.81
CA ARG A 151 11.50 12.52 -15.60
C ARG A 151 11.83 14.01 -15.73
N GLU A 152 10.81 14.86 -15.73
CA GLU A 152 10.97 16.32 -15.78
C GLU A 152 11.12 16.96 -14.39
N ASP A 153 10.82 16.22 -13.32
CA ASP A 153 10.84 16.71 -11.94
C ASP A 153 12.25 16.71 -11.33
N LYS A 154 12.90 17.88 -11.43
CA LYS A 154 14.21 18.14 -10.79
C LYS A 154 14.12 18.39 -9.28
N GLY A 155 12.91 18.56 -8.76
CA GLY A 155 12.63 18.83 -7.35
C GLY A 155 13.03 17.65 -6.47
N ILE A 156 12.68 16.42 -6.87
CA ILE A 156 12.95 15.19 -6.10
C ILE A 156 14.46 15.01 -5.91
N ALA A 157 15.25 15.12 -6.99
CA ALA A 157 16.70 15.00 -6.94
C ALA A 157 17.33 16.04 -5.98
N THR A 158 16.79 17.27 -5.99
CA THR A 158 17.26 18.35 -5.11
C THR A 158 16.87 18.10 -3.65
N LEU A 159 15.62 17.72 -3.39
CA LEU A 159 15.07 17.49 -2.05
C LEU A 159 15.74 16.29 -1.37
N MET A 160 15.97 15.22 -2.13
CA MET A 160 16.59 14.00 -1.64
C MET A 160 18.11 14.08 -1.58
N ALA A 161 18.71 15.12 -2.18
CA ALA A 161 20.14 15.31 -2.38
C ALA A 161 20.77 14.15 -3.17
N GLU A 162 20.07 13.70 -4.20
CA GLU A 162 20.47 12.60 -5.08
C GLU A 162 20.44 13.07 -6.54
N SER A 163 21.56 13.63 -7.00
CA SER A 163 21.64 14.27 -8.32
C SER A 163 21.55 13.28 -9.48
N GLN A 164 21.83 12.00 -9.24
CA GLN A 164 21.78 10.94 -10.25
C GLN A 164 20.37 10.34 -10.40
N LEU A 165 19.39 10.81 -9.62
CA LEU A 165 18.04 10.27 -9.67
C LEU A 165 17.40 10.25 -11.08
N PRO A 166 17.54 11.31 -11.91
CA PRO A 166 17.02 11.29 -13.28
C PRO A 166 17.61 10.16 -14.14
N ASP A 167 18.90 9.85 -13.97
CA ASP A 167 19.60 8.80 -14.72
C ASP A 167 18.99 7.40 -14.45
N TYR A 168 18.31 7.22 -13.31
CA TYR A 168 17.59 5.98 -12.99
C TYR A 168 16.16 5.93 -13.55
N PHE A 169 15.52 7.08 -13.83
CA PHE A 169 14.20 7.13 -14.45
C PHE A 169 14.25 7.00 -15.98
N ASP A 170 15.31 7.48 -16.60
CA ASP A 170 15.51 7.42 -18.06
C ASP A 170 15.42 6.00 -18.65
N PRO A 171 16.05 4.94 -18.08
CA PRO A 171 16.00 3.60 -18.66
C PRO A 171 14.67 2.85 -18.40
N LEU A 172 13.75 3.40 -17.61
CA LEU A 172 12.48 2.73 -17.34
C LEU A 172 11.62 2.61 -18.62
N PRO A 173 10.97 1.46 -18.86
CA PRO A 173 10.11 1.29 -20.04
C PRO A 173 8.92 2.27 -20.00
N ASP A 174 8.46 2.76 -21.16
CA ASP A 174 7.25 3.59 -21.24
C ASP A 174 5.94 2.77 -21.15
N ASP A 175 6.06 1.45 -21.14
CA ASP A 175 4.97 0.48 -21.12
C ASP A 175 4.98 -0.30 -19.80
N ILE A 176 3.85 -0.31 -19.10
CA ILE A 176 3.73 -0.93 -17.78
C ILE A 176 3.93 -2.45 -17.82
N ASP A 177 3.51 -3.12 -18.90
CA ASP A 177 3.74 -4.57 -19.04
C ASP A 177 5.23 -4.85 -19.21
N ALA A 178 5.94 -4.04 -19.99
CA ALA A 178 7.40 -4.11 -20.10
C ALA A 178 8.11 -3.86 -18.76
N LEU A 179 7.65 -2.90 -17.95
CA LEU A 179 8.15 -2.70 -16.59
C LEU A 179 7.92 -3.94 -15.72
N PHE A 180 6.71 -4.51 -15.72
CA PHE A 180 6.41 -5.70 -14.95
C PHE A 180 7.25 -6.91 -15.37
N HIS A 181 7.52 -7.06 -16.66
CA HIS A 181 8.43 -8.09 -17.17
C HIS A 181 9.87 -7.90 -16.67
N MET A 182 10.40 -6.67 -16.77
CA MET A 182 11.72 -6.33 -16.23
C MET A 182 11.82 -6.64 -14.73
N LEU A 183 10.83 -6.23 -13.92
CA LEU A 183 10.81 -6.51 -12.49
C LEU A 183 10.74 -8.01 -12.18
N ALA A 184 9.87 -8.73 -12.88
CA ALA A 184 9.69 -10.17 -12.69
C ALA A 184 10.97 -10.95 -13.01
N ASP A 185 11.66 -10.59 -14.11
CA ASP A 185 12.82 -11.33 -14.60
C ASP A 185 14.12 -10.98 -13.87
N ASP A 186 14.35 -9.69 -13.60
CA ASP A 186 15.65 -9.21 -13.10
C ASP A 186 15.72 -9.13 -11.57
N TRP A 187 14.59 -8.84 -10.91
CA TRP A 187 14.57 -8.53 -9.47
C TRP A 187 13.79 -9.54 -8.64
N LEU A 188 12.70 -10.08 -9.18
CA LEU A 188 11.70 -10.78 -8.37
C LEU A 188 11.65 -12.30 -8.58
N ARG A 189 12.36 -12.82 -9.59
CA ARG A 189 12.34 -14.23 -10.01
C ARG A 189 12.61 -15.26 -8.90
N HIS A 190 13.39 -14.88 -7.88
CA HIS A 190 13.83 -15.79 -6.82
C HIS A 190 12.94 -15.79 -5.57
N TYR A 191 11.94 -14.93 -5.49
CA TYR A 191 11.06 -14.83 -4.33
C TYR A 191 9.86 -15.76 -4.47
N SER A 192 9.38 -16.29 -3.33
CA SER A 192 8.17 -17.09 -3.31
C SER A 192 6.93 -16.23 -3.56
N GLU A 193 5.85 -16.87 -4.03
CA GLU A 193 4.54 -16.22 -4.21
C GLU A 193 4.07 -15.50 -2.94
N ASP A 194 4.25 -16.13 -1.77
CA ASP A 194 3.92 -15.52 -0.49
C ASP A 194 4.68 -14.20 -0.26
N ALA A 195 5.99 -14.18 -0.51
CA ALA A 195 6.80 -12.97 -0.34
C ALA A 195 6.37 -11.86 -1.30
N LEU A 196 6.06 -12.22 -2.55
CA LEU A 196 5.55 -11.27 -3.55
C LEU A 196 4.17 -10.72 -3.16
N ASN A 197 3.28 -11.56 -2.63
CA ASN A 197 1.97 -11.14 -2.14
C ASN A 197 2.10 -10.12 -0.99
N TYR A 198 2.99 -10.37 -0.04
CA TYR A 198 3.27 -9.41 1.04
C TYR A 198 3.89 -8.11 0.54
N TYR A 199 4.85 -8.20 -0.39
CA TYR A 199 5.49 -7.04 -0.99
C TYR A 199 4.48 -6.14 -1.71
N LEU A 200 3.70 -6.72 -2.63
CA LEU A 200 2.68 -6.00 -3.40
C LEU A 200 1.63 -5.38 -2.48
N PHE A 201 1.17 -6.11 -1.46
CA PHE A 201 0.21 -5.57 -0.51
C PHE A 201 0.82 -4.44 0.34
N ALA A 202 2.07 -4.56 0.79
CA ALA A 202 2.76 -3.50 1.53
C ALA A 202 2.93 -2.21 0.71
N LEU A 203 3.18 -2.31 -0.61
CA LEU A 203 3.21 -1.15 -1.51
C LEU A 203 1.83 -0.46 -1.60
N LEU A 204 0.75 -1.24 -1.73
CA LEU A 204 -0.61 -0.69 -1.79
C LEU A 204 -1.02 0.00 -0.49
N ILE A 205 -0.53 -0.49 0.65
CA ILE A 205 -0.79 0.06 1.98
C ILE A 205 -0.11 1.42 2.19
N ASP A 206 1.10 1.62 1.68
CA ASP A 206 1.81 2.91 1.78
C ASP A 206 1.01 4.06 1.14
N VAL A 207 0.16 3.74 0.15
CA VAL A 207 -0.75 4.68 -0.53
C VAL A 207 -2.22 4.24 -0.43
N LEU A 208 -2.62 3.64 0.71
CA LEU A 208 -3.94 3.01 0.87
C LEU A 208 -5.11 3.92 0.47
N GLY A 209 -5.05 5.22 0.76
CA GLY A 209 -6.09 6.16 0.35
C GLY A 209 -6.31 6.19 -1.17
N TRP A 210 -5.23 6.27 -1.95
CA TRP A 210 -5.29 6.25 -3.41
C TRP A 210 -5.64 4.87 -3.95
N SER A 211 -5.08 3.80 -3.37
CA SER A 211 -5.44 2.42 -3.72
C SER A 211 -6.95 2.18 -3.58
N SER A 212 -7.55 2.65 -2.47
CA SER A 212 -8.99 2.54 -2.22
C SER A 212 -9.84 3.46 -3.12
N ALA A 213 -9.38 4.67 -3.41
CA ALA A 213 -10.08 5.61 -4.30
C ALA A 213 -10.11 5.10 -5.75
N LEU A 214 -8.98 4.58 -6.26
CA LEU A 214 -8.91 3.98 -7.59
C LEU A 214 -9.72 2.68 -7.65
N ARG A 215 -9.70 1.87 -6.59
CA ARG A 215 -10.51 0.65 -6.49
C ARG A 215 -12.02 0.91 -6.57
N TYR A 216 -12.49 2.05 -6.08
CA TYR A 216 -13.89 2.47 -6.21
C TYR A 216 -14.28 2.65 -7.67
N ARG A 217 -13.40 3.21 -8.51
CA ARG A 217 -13.66 3.39 -9.95
C ARG A 217 -13.82 2.06 -10.69
N ASP A 218 -13.04 1.04 -10.30
CA ASP A 218 -13.21 -0.32 -10.83
C ASP A 218 -14.51 -0.98 -10.37
N TRP A 219 -15.01 -0.59 -9.20
CA TRP A 219 -16.25 -1.13 -8.62
C TRP A 219 -17.50 -0.52 -9.25
N ASP A 220 -17.48 0.79 -9.49
CA ASP A 220 -18.54 1.52 -10.18
C ASP A 220 -18.00 2.26 -11.42
N PRO A 221 -17.99 1.62 -12.60
CA PRO A 221 -17.55 2.23 -13.84
C PRO A 221 -18.41 3.41 -14.29
N SER A 222 -19.60 3.58 -13.71
CA SER A 222 -20.50 4.70 -13.98
C SER A 222 -20.27 5.91 -13.07
N ALA A 223 -19.40 5.77 -12.06
CA ALA A 223 -19.05 6.85 -11.16
C ALA A 223 -18.38 8.00 -11.93
N PRO A 224 -18.87 9.24 -11.80
CA PRO A 224 -18.31 10.38 -12.52
C PRO A 224 -16.86 10.64 -12.09
N HIS A 225 -16.00 10.97 -13.06
CA HIS A 225 -14.56 11.24 -12.85
C HIS A 225 -14.26 12.37 -11.85
N HIS A 226 -15.26 13.17 -11.45
CA HIS A 226 -15.13 14.38 -10.62
C HIS A 226 -15.47 14.16 -9.14
N ASN A 227 -15.70 12.93 -8.68
CA ASN A 227 -16.25 12.67 -7.34
C ASN A 227 -15.26 12.82 -6.15
N ILE A 228 -14.09 13.44 -6.37
CA ILE A 228 -13.35 14.03 -5.25
C ILE A 228 -13.76 15.50 -5.22
N GLU A 229 -15.01 15.77 -4.78
CA GLU A 229 -15.40 17.15 -4.50
C GLU A 229 -14.41 17.72 -3.47
N PRO A 230 -13.83 18.91 -3.73
CA PRO A 230 -13.00 19.57 -2.74
C PRO A 230 -13.87 19.86 -1.52
N VAL A 231 -13.58 19.20 -0.40
CA VAL A 231 -14.12 19.56 0.91
C VAL A 231 -13.51 20.89 1.31
N LEU A 232 -13.99 21.99 0.74
CA LEU A 232 -13.87 23.35 1.24
C LEU A 232 -14.86 24.22 0.45
N SER A 233 -16.05 24.40 1.00
CA SER A 233 -16.88 25.59 0.75
C SER A 233 -16.28 26.81 1.43
#